data_AF-A0A8C8T4Y3-F1
#
_entry.id   AF-A0A8C8T4Y3-F1
#
_cell.length_a   1.000
_cell.length_b   1.000
_cell.length_c   1.000
_cell.angle_alpha   90.00
_cell.angle_beta   90.00
_cell.angle_gamma   90.00
#
_symmetry.space_group_name_H-M   'P 1'
#
loop_
_entity.id
_entity.type
_entity.pdbx_description
1 polymer ?
#
loop_
_entity_poly.entity_id
_entity_poly.type
_entity_poly.pdbx_seq_one_letter_code
_entity_poly.pdbx_strand_id
1 'polypeptide(L)'
;MGAGRVPWVVVLLVNLVRPDSFMSEGRDSPEDFVIQAKADCYFTNGTEKVRFVVRFIFNLEEYLHFDSDLGMFVALTELGEPDAEQWNKRWDLLERSRASVNMVCRQNYRLGAPFTVGRNGFYPGDINVGWFRNGQEERSGVISTGLVRNGDWTFQMTVMLEMTPELGDIYSCLVEHPSLQSPISVEWVARSEYSWKKILSGGAAFLLGLIVFLVGVVIHLKARKASVETRSGDEVSRPHPQ
;
A
#
# COMPACT_ATOMS: atom_id res chain seq x y z
N MET A 1 28.53 -82.50 32.74
CA MET A 1 28.84 -81.70 33.95
C MET A 1 29.85 -80.65 33.54
N GLY A 2 29.80 -79.35 33.85
CA GLY A 2 28.89 -78.47 34.59
C GLY A 2 29.29 -77.02 34.21
N ALA A 3 28.32 -76.17 33.89
CA ALA A 3 27.93 -74.99 34.66
C ALA A 3 29.02 -73.93 34.86
N GLY A 4 28.90 -72.80 34.15
CA GLY A 4 29.67 -71.57 34.37
C GLY A 4 28.86 -70.36 33.89
N ARG A 5 28.18 -69.71 34.85
CA ARG A 5 27.23 -68.59 34.71
C ARG A 5 27.89 -67.33 34.12
N VAL A 6 27.18 -66.61 33.25
CA VAL A 6 27.42 -65.19 32.96
C VAL A 6 26.24 -64.38 33.51
N PRO A 7 26.48 -63.22 34.16
CA PRO A 7 25.66 -62.69 35.25
C PRO A 7 24.40 -61.90 34.82
N TRP A 8 23.42 -61.90 35.73
CA TRP A 8 22.09 -61.27 35.70
C TRP A 8 22.07 -59.73 35.65
N VAL A 9 23.11 -59.05 35.14
CA VAL A 9 23.25 -57.58 35.27
C VAL A 9 22.94 -56.81 33.96
N VAL A 10 22.67 -57.48 32.84
CA VAL A 10 22.23 -56.79 31.60
C VAL A 10 20.69 -56.74 31.50
N VAL A 11 19.99 -56.66 32.64
CA VAL A 11 18.51 -56.58 32.70
C VAL A 11 17.98 -55.14 32.74
N LEU A 12 18.81 -54.09 32.75
CA LEU A 12 18.30 -52.75 33.14
C LEU A 12 18.59 -51.53 32.24
N LEU A 13 19.12 -51.68 31.01
CA LEU A 13 19.29 -50.51 30.13
C LEU A 13 19.05 -50.80 28.63
N VAL A 14 18.04 -51.61 28.30
CA VAL A 14 17.51 -51.66 26.92
C VAL A 14 16.21 -50.88 26.89
N ASN A 15 16.37 -49.57 26.68
CA ASN A 15 15.41 -48.67 26.05
C ASN A 15 14.00 -48.62 26.65
N LEU A 16 13.84 -47.87 27.75
CA LEU A 16 12.62 -47.07 27.97
C LEU A 16 12.59 -45.89 27.00
N VAL A 17 12.63 -46.19 25.70
CA VAL A 17 12.07 -45.32 24.69
C VAL A 17 11.04 -46.21 24.05
N ARG A 18 9.84 -46.23 24.63
CA ARG A 18 8.63 -46.42 23.83
C ARG A 18 8.69 -45.21 22.91
N PRO A 19 8.99 -45.33 21.60
CA PRO A 19 8.42 -44.34 20.72
C PRO A 19 6.94 -44.61 20.94
N ASP A 20 6.25 -43.73 21.66
CA ASP A 20 4.88 -43.50 21.24
C ASP A 20 5.03 -43.33 19.74
N SER A 21 4.51 -44.28 18.99
CA SER A 21 4.00 -43.97 17.68
C SER A 21 2.93 -42.92 17.98
N PHE A 22 3.37 -41.67 18.20
CA PHE A 22 2.87 -40.55 17.47
C PHE A 22 3.05 -40.98 16.01
N MET A 23 2.14 -41.86 15.56
CA MET A 23 1.45 -41.57 14.35
C MET A 23 1.07 -40.10 14.54
N SER A 24 1.91 -39.20 14.04
CA SER A 24 1.35 -38.18 13.20
C SER A 24 0.51 -38.99 12.21
N GLU A 25 -0.74 -39.25 12.60
CA GLU A 25 -1.83 -39.26 11.67
C GLU A 25 -1.64 -37.93 10.97
N GLY A 26 -0.80 -37.97 9.93
CA GLY A 26 -0.72 -36.91 8.95
C GLY A 26 -2.17 -36.87 8.53
N ARG A 27 -2.90 -35.87 9.05
CA ARG A 27 -4.26 -35.63 8.60
C ARG A 27 -4.09 -35.55 7.10
N ASP A 28 -4.57 -36.56 6.39
CA ASP A 28 -4.66 -36.48 4.95
C ASP A 28 -5.31 -35.14 4.68
N SER A 29 -4.57 -34.26 4.00
CA SER A 29 -5.14 -32.98 3.62
C SER A 29 -6.39 -33.33 2.81
N PRO A 30 -7.57 -32.78 3.15
CA PRO A 30 -8.80 -33.18 2.48
C PRO A 30 -8.61 -32.99 0.98
N GLU A 31 -8.94 -34.01 0.20
CA GLU A 31 -8.93 -33.91 -1.25
C GLU A 31 -9.91 -32.81 -1.65
N ASP A 32 -9.41 -31.81 -2.38
CA ASP A 32 -10.22 -30.68 -2.85
C ASP A 32 -10.47 -30.80 -4.34
N PHE A 33 -11.74 -30.61 -4.72
CA PHE A 33 -12.21 -30.66 -6.10
C PHE A 33 -12.98 -29.39 -6.38
N VAL A 34 -12.41 -28.53 -7.24
CA VAL A 34 -12.95 -27.19 -7.48
C VAL A 34 -13.48 -27.10 -8.90
N ILE A 35 -14.74 -26.69 -9.06
CA ILE A 35 -15.31 -26.35 -10.37
C ILE A 35 -15.51 -24.84 -10.41
N GLN A 36 -14.98 -24.19 -11.45
CA GLN A 36 -15.17 -22.76 -11.68
C GLN A 36 -15.77 -22.53 -13.07
N ALA A 37 -16.69 -21.58 -13.15
CA ALA A 37 -17.17 -21.03 -14.42
C ALA A 37 -16.87 -19.53 -14.44
N LYS A 38 -16.08 -19.07 -15.41
CA LYS A 38 -15.72 -17.65 -15.57
C LYS A 38 -16.34 -17.12 -16.84
N ALA A 39 -17.18 -16.09 -16.72
CA ALA A 39 -17.85 -15.44 -17.83
C ALA A 39 -17.22 -14.05 -18.06
N ASP A 40 -16.32 -13.98 -19.03
CA ASP A 40 -15.54 -12.79 -19.34
C ASP A 40 -16.14 -12.01 -20.51
N CYS A 41 -16.13 -10.69 -20.40
CA CYS A 41 -16.53 -9.76 -21.45
C CYS A 41 -15.34 -8.86 -21.81
N TYR A 42 -14.84 -8.99 -23.03
CA TYR A 42 -13.75 -8.16 -23.54
C TYR A 42 -14.32 -7.04 -24.41
N PHE A 43 -14.02 -5.80 -24.05
CA PHE A 43 -14.52 -4.59 -24.70
C PHE A 43 -13.39 -3.88 -25.43
N THR A 44 -13.59 -3.53 -26.70
CA THR A 44 -12.65 -2.73 -27.49
C THR A 44 -13.39 -1.55 -28.10
N ASN A 45 -12.83 -0.35 -27.94
CA ASN A 45 -13.46 0.91 -28.32
C ASN A 45 -14.89 1.05 -27.75
N GLY A 46 -14.99 1.00 -26.43
CA GLY A 46 -16.26 1.03 -25.72
C GLY A 46 -17.08 -0.24 -25.95
N THR A 47 -18.19 -0.12 -26.67
CA THR A 47 -19.01 -1.30 -27.04
C THR A 47 -18.96 -1.60 -28.53
N GLU A 48 -18.11 -0.97 -29.33
CA GLU A 48 -18.09 -1.25 -30.77
C GLU A 48 -17.80 -2.74 -31.06
N LYS A 49 -16.70 -3.25 -30.52
CA LYS A 49 -16.32 -4.67 -30.58
C LYS A 49 -16.38 -5.28 -29.18
N VAL A 50 -17.18 -6.34 -29.03
CA VAL A 50 -17.38 -7.05 -27.77
C VAL A 50 -17.24 -8.54 -28.01
N ARG A 51 -16.37 -9.20 -27.24
CA ARG A 51 -16.19 -10.65 -27.24
C ARG A 51 -16.61 -11.21 -25.90
N PHE A 52 -17.46 -12.23 -25.92
CA PHE A 52 -17.90 -12.95 -24.74
C PHE A 52 -17.26 -14.34 -24.73
N VAL A 53 -16.63 -14.69 -23.61
CA VAL A 53 -16.04 -16.02 -23.40
C VAL A 53 -16.52 -16.56 -22.08
N VAL A 54 -17.10 -17.76 -22.07
CA VAL A 54 -17.37 -18.49 -20.82
C VAL A 54 -16.48 -19.72 -20.75
N ARG A 55 -15.65 -19.79 -19.71
CA ARG A 55 -14.66 -20.84 -19.46
C ARG A 55 -15.14 -21.74 -18.35
N PHE A 56 -15.08 -23.05 -18.56
CA PHE A 56 -15.36 -24.07 -17.57
C PHE A 56 -14.04 -24.72 -17.16
N ILE A 57 -13.76 -24.66 -15.86
CA ILE A 57 -12.46 -24.98 -15.28
C ILE A 57 -12.66 -26.02 -14.19
N PHE A 58 -11.92 -27.12 -14.29
CA PHE A 58 -11.84 -28.14 -13.26
C PHE A 58 -10.48 -28.03 -12.57
N ASN A 59 -10.49 -27.83 -11.26
CA ASN A 59 -9.38 -27.37 -10.45
C ASN A 59 -8.77 -26.07 -10.99
N LEU A 60 -7.72 -26.19 -11.81
CA LEU A 60 -7.04 -25.07 -12.47
C LEU A 60 -6.91 -25.28 -14.00
N GLU A 61 -7.50 -26.35 -14.53
CA GLU A 61 -7.45 -26.71 -15.93
C GLU A 61 -8.77 -26.35 -16.62
N GLU A 62 -8.69 -25.46 -17.61
CA GLU A 62 -9.83 -25.14 -18.46
C GLU A 62 -10.08 -26.31 -19.42
N TYR A 63 -11.21 -26.99 -19.26
CA TYR A 63 -11.52 -28.18 -20.06
C TYR A 63 -12.43 -27.86 -21.25
N LEU A 64 -13.22 -26.79 -21.17
CA LEU A 64 -14.17 -26.38 -22.20
C LEU A 64 -14.44 -24.87 -22.11
N HIS A 65 -14.65 -24.21 -23.25
CA HIS A 65 -15.18 -22.85 -23.27
C HIS A 65 -16.15 -22.63 -24.41
N PHE A 66 -17.00 -21.61 -24.28
CA PHE A 66 -17.67 -20.98 -25.41
C PHE A 66 -16.98 -19.67 -25.74
N ASP A 67 -16.76 -19.42 -27.01
CA ASP A 67 -16.25 -18.15 -27.53
C ASP A 67 -17.24 -17.55 -28.52
N SER A 68 -17.65 -16.29 -28.31
CA SER A 68 -18.57 -15.61 -29.22
C SER A 68 -17.99 -15.43 -30.63
N ASP A 69 -16.66 -15.33 -30.77
CA ASP A 69 -16.02 -15.20 -32.08
C ASP A 69 -16.13 -16.49 -32.90
N LEU A 70 -16.17 -17.65 -32.22
CA LEU A 70 -16.41 -18.96 -32.83
C LEU A 70 -17.91 -19.30 -32.89
N GLY A 71 -18.68 -18.74 -31.96
CA GLY A 71 -20.12 -18.98 -31.82
C GLY A 71 -20.47 -20.39 -31.35
N MET A 72 -19.53 -21.13 -30.75
CA MET A 72 -19.73 -22.51 -30.28
C MET A 72 -18.83 -22.89 -29.11
N PHE A 73 -19.19 -23.99 -28.45
CA PHE A 73 -18.38 -24.59 -27.38
C PHE A 73 -17.23 -25.39 -27.98
N VAL A 74 -16.04 -25.24 -27.41
CA VAL A 74 -14.80 -25.90 -27.83
C VAL A 74 -14.21 -26.59 -26.61
N ALA A 75 -13.96 -27.90 -26.74
CA ALA A 75 -13.23 -28.67 -25.75
C ALA A 75 -11.72 -28.38 -25.88
N LEU A 76 -11.06 -28.15 -24.74
CA LEU A 76 -9.60 -27.99 -24.66
C LEU A 76 -8.91 -29.29 -24.21
N THR A 77 -9.67 -30.16 -23.54
CA THR A 77 -9.18 -31.44 -23.01
C THR A 77 -10.19 -32.55 -23.29
N GLU A 78 -9.77 -33.81 -23.17
CA GLU A 78 -10.64 -34.99 -23.35
C GLU A 78 -11.86 -34.97 -22.43
N LEU A 79 -11.74 -34.37 -21.24
CA LEU A 79 -12.84 -34.19 -20.29
C LEU A 79 -13.98 -33.35 -20.89
N GLY A 80 -13.66 -32.36 -21.72
CA GLY A 80 -14.63 -31.44 -22.29
C GLY A 80 -15.27 -31.90 -23.60
N GLU A 81 -14.72 -32.91 -24.28
CA GLU A 81 -15.27 -33.41 -25.54
C GLU A 81 -16.76 -33.81 -25.47
N PRO A 82 -17.21 -34.63 -24.50
CA PRO A 82 -18.62 -35.02 -24.42
C PRO A 82 -19.55 -33.83 -24.21
N ASP A 83 -19.14 -32.86 -23.38
CA ASP A 83 -19.92 -31.66 -23.11
C ASP A 83 -19.98 -30.75 -24.34
N ALA A 84 -18.85 -30.53 -25.04
CA ALA A 84 -18.81 -29.71 -26.24
C ALA A 84 -19.71 -30.29 -27.34
N GLU A 85 -19.66 -31.61 -27.56
CA GLU A 85 -20.54 -32.28 -28.52
C GLU A 85 -22.02 -32.14 -28.13
N GLN A 86 -22.35 -32.35 -26.86
CA GLN A 86 -23.73 -32.30 -26.39
C GLN A 86 -24.29 -30.88 -26.44
N TRP A 87 -23.53 -29.90 -25.97
CA TRP A 87 -24.00 -28.52 -25.83
C TRP A 87 -24.07 -27.81 -27.18
N ASN A 88 -23.20 -28.15 -28.14
CA ASN A 88 -23.32 -27.64 -29.50
C ASN A 88 -24.54 -28.21 -30.26
N LYS A 89 -25.03 -29.41 -29.89
CA LYS A 89 -26.29 -29.97 -30.42
C LYS A 89 -27.54 -29.34 -29.77
N ARG A 90 -27.39 -28.68 -28.62
CA ARG A 90 -28.46 -28.01 -27.86
C ARG A 90 -28.63 -26.57 -28.35
N TRP A 91 -29.59 -26.36 -29.26
CA TRP A 91 -29.86 -25.05 -29.86
C TRP A 91 -30.14 -23.95 -28.82
N ASP A 92 -30.92 -24.26 -27.79
CA ASP A 92 -31.30 -23.34 -26.71
C ASP A 92 -30.08 -22.77 -25.97
N LEU A 93 -29.11 -23.62 -25.65
CA LEU A 93 -27.88 -23.23 -24.97
C LEU A 93 -26.96 -22.42 -25.88
N LEU A 94 -26.79 -22.87 -27.11
CA LEU A 94 -25.90 -22.25 -28.08
C LEU A 94 -26.38 -20.83 -28.45
N GLU A 95 -27.68 -20.67 -28.70
CA GLU A 95 -28.26 -19.37 -29.04
C GLU A 95 -28.24 -18.40 -27.86
N ARG A 96 -28.54 -18.88 -26.63
CA ARG A 96 -28.40 -18.07 -25.42
C ARG A 96 -26.95 -17.63 -25.18
N SER A 97 -25.98 -18.51 -25.44
CA SER A 97 -24.55 -18.20 -25.29
C SER A 97 -24.11 -17.14 -26.31
N ARG A 98 -24.57 -17.24 -27.57
CA ARG A 98 -24.35 -16.20 -28.60
C ARG A 98 -25.00 -14.87 -28.22
N ALA A 99 -26.21 -14.90 -27.67
CA ALA A 99 -26.92 -13.70 -27.23
C ALA A 99 -26.25 -12.99 -26.04
N SER A 100 -25.40 -13.69 -25.27
CA SER A 100 -24.72 -13.18 -24.06
C SER A 100 -23.86 -11.95 -24.31
N VAL A 101 -23.33 -11.76 -25.53
CA VAL A 101 -22.65 -10.53 -25.94
C VAL A 101 -23.51 -9.29 -25.71
N ASN A 102 -24.80 -9.36 -26.07
CA ASN A 102 -25.70 -8.22 -25.95
C ASN A 102 -26.38 -8.19 -24.58
N MET A 103 -26.93 -9.32 -24.14
CA MET A 103 -27.76 -9.39 -22.93
C MET A 103 -26.95 -9.31 -21.64
N VAL A 104 -25.69 -9.76 -21.64
CA VAL A 104 -24.80 -9.69 -20.47
C VAL A 104 -23.79 -8.56 -20.67
N CYS A 105 -22.91 -8.66 -21.67
CA CYS A 105 -21.76 -7.77 -21.76
C CYS A 105 -22.17 -6.31 -22.03
N ARG A 106 -22.87 -6.02 -23.14
CA ARG A 106 -23.28 -4.65 -23.46
C ARG A 106 -24.23 -4.07 -22.42
N GLN A 107 -25.16 -4.88 -21.92
CA GLN A 107 -26.11 -4.43 -20.92
C GLN A 107 -25.40 -4.04 -19.61
N ASN A 108 -24.50 -4.88 -19.10
CA ASN A 108 -23.74 -4.59 -17.89
C ASN A 108 -22.76 -3.43 -18.09
N TYR A 109 -22.15 -3.28 -19.27
CA TYR A 109 -21.29 -2.14 -19.59
C TYR A 109 -22.04 -0.80 -19.43
N ARG A 110 -23.28 -0.73 -19.92
CA ARG A 110 -24.15 0.45 -19.77
C ARG A 110 -24.52 0.72 -18.31
N LEU A 111 -24.80 -0.32 -17.55
CA LEU A 111 -25.17 -0.19 -16.13
C LEU A 111 -23.97 0.15 -15.24
N GLY A 112 -22.79 -0.39 -15.51
CA GLY A 112 -21.61 -0.28 -14.65
C GLY A 112 -20.80 1.00 -14.81
N ALA A 113 -20.77 1.60 -16.01
CA ALA A 113 -19.95 2.79 -16.29
C ALA A 113 -20.18 3.97 -15.31
N PRO A 114 -21.43 4.30 -14.91
CA PRO A 114 -21.69 5.42 -14.00
C PRO A 114 -21.24 5.20 -12.55
N PHE A 115 -21.02 3.96 -12.10
CA PHE A 115 -20.72 3.65 -10.68
C PHE A 115 -19.24 3.84 -10.28
N THR A 116 -18.39 4.32 -11.19
CA THR A 116 -16.94 4.43 -10.97
C THR A 116 -16.49 5.75 -10.33
N VAL A 117 -17.41 6.64 -9.95
CA VAL A 117 -17.09 7.97 -9.41
C VAL A 117 -17.24 8.00 -7.89
N GLY A 118 -16.12 8.22 -7.17
CA GLY A 118 -16.16 8.68 -5.77
C GLY A 118 -15.39 7.86 -4.73
N ARG A 119 -14.14 7.46 -5.00
CA ARG A 119 -13.27 6.79 -4.01
C ARG A 119 -11.85 7.37 -4.07
N ASN A 120 -11.13 7.37 -2.94
CA ASN A 120 -9.74 7.83 -2.89
C ASN A 120 -8.87 6.96 -3.83
N GLY A 121 -8.16 7.59 -4.75
CA GLY A 121 -7.49 6.95 -5.90
C GLY A 121 -8.06 7.44 -7.24
N PHE A 122 -7.55 6.92 -8.36
CA PHE A 122 -8.01 7.32 -9.69
C PHE A 122 -8.54 6.11 -10.49
N TYR A 123 -9.42 6.40 -11.45
CA TYR A 123 -9.97 5.43 -12.39
C TYR A 123 -10.40 6.15 -13.69
N PRO A 124 -10.10 5.63 -14.89
CA PRO A 124 -9.48 4.33 -15.20
C PRO A 124 -7.99 4.24 -14.86
N GLY A 125 -7.35 3.10 -15.13
CA GLY A 125 -5.92 2.90 -14.84
C GLY A 125 -4.99 3.69 -15.77
N ASP A 126 -5.49 4.15 -16.92
CA ASP A 126 -4.76 4.93 -17.90
C ASP A 126 -4.47 6.34 -17.37
N ILE A 127 -3.23 6.56 -16.93
CA ILE A 127 -2.74 7.81 -16.38
C ILE A 127 -1.38 8.14 -16.98
N ASN A 128 -1.13 9.43 -17.25
CA ASN A 128 0.17 9.92 -17.66
C ASN A 128 0.67 10.92 -16.60
N VAL A 129 1.86 10.66 -16.05
CA VAL A 129 2.48 11.49 -15.01
C VAL A 129 3.89 11.86 -15.44
N GLY A 130 4.16 13.15 -15.55
CA GLY A 130 5.45 13.70 -15.97
C GLY A 130 6.03 14.63 -14.92
N TRP A 131 7.35 14.59 -14.76
CA TRP A 131 8.10 15.56 -13.97
C TRP A 131 8.69 16.64 -14.86
N PHE A 132 8.71 17.87 -14.36
CA PHE A 132 9.30 19.01 -15.03
C PHE A 132 10.20 19.76 -14.04
N ARG A 133 11.35 20.23 -14.51
CA ARG A 133 12.25 21.15 -13.79
C ARG A 133 12.36 22.43 -14.60
N ASN A 134 12.01 23.57 -14.00
CA ASN A 134 12.02 24.89 -14.63
C ASN A 134 11.27 24.90 -15.99
N GLY A 135 10.19 24.12 -16.09
CA GLY A 135 9.38 23.97 -17.30
C GLY A 135 9.92 22.98 -18.34
N GLN A 136 11.09 22.36 -18.14
CA GLN A 136 11.62 21.32 -19.01
C GLN A 136 11.27 19.92 -18.46
N GLU A 137 10.84 19.02 -19.34
CA GLU A 137 10.48 17.65 -18.96
C GLU A 137 11.72 16.89 -18.46
N GLU A 138 11.63 16.35 -17.24
CA GLU A 138 12.68 15.58 -16.61
C GLU A 138 12.34 14.09 -16.68
N ARG A 139 13.22 13.31 -17.31
CA ARG A 139 13.10 11.86 -17.43
C ARG A 139 14.23 11.13 -16.69
N SER A 140 15.35 11.80 -16.48
CA SER A 140 16.49 11.23 -15.76
C SER A 140 16.19 11.24 -14.26
N GLY A 141 16.44 10.12 -13.57
CA GLY A 141 16.14 10.00 -12.13
C GLY A 141 14.65 9.87 -11.78
N VAL A 142 13.74 9.75 -12.76
CA VAL A 142 12.33 9.48 -12.50
C VAL A 142 12.11 7.99 -12.25
N ILE A 143 11.52 7.66 -11.10
CA ILE A 143 11.24 6.30 -10.66
C ILE A 143 9.74 6.17 -10.41
N SER A 144 9.10 5.23 -11.12
CA SER A 144 7.68 4.91 -10.92
C SER A 144 7.52 3.56 -10.25
N THR A 145 6.59 3.45 -9.31
CA THR A 145 6.17 2.16 -8.73
C THR A 145 5.39 1.28 -9.70
N GLY A 146 4.96 1.83 -10.84
CA GLY A 146 3.95 1.23 -11.70
C GLY A 146 2.53 1.35 -11.12
N LEU A 147 1.56 0.85 -11.88
CA LEU A 147 0.14 0.91 -11.52
C LEU A 147 -0.21 -0.15 -10.48
N VAL A 148 -0.70 0.27 -9.31
CA VAL A 148 -1.13 -0.62 -8.22
C VAL A 148 -2.65 -0.62 -8.13
N ARG A 149 -3.25 -1.81 -8.09
CA ARG A 149 -4.71 -2.01 -7.95
C ARG A 149 -5.08 -2.17 -6.48
N ASN A 150 -5.99 -1.33 -5.98
CA ASN A 150 -6.38 -1.29 -4.57
C ASN A 150 -7.40 -2.38 -4.15
N GLY A 151 -7.95 -3.12 -5.12
CA GLY A 151 -8.98 -4.14 -4.88
C GLY A 151 -10.39 -3.56 -4.71
N ASP A 152 -10.54 -2.25 -4.89
CA ASP A 152 -11.75 -1.51 -4.57
C ASP A 152 -12.17 -0.56 -5.72
N TRP A 153 -11.79 -0.93 -6.95
CA TRP A 153 -12.01 -0.21 -8.21
C TRP A 153 -11.20 1.08 -8.41
N THR A 154 -10.27 1.43 -7.52
CA THR A 154 -9.32 2.52 -7.77
C THR A 154 -7.90 2.00 -7.98
N PHE A 155 -7.09 2.83 -8.63
CA PHE A 155 -5.67 2.65 -8.81
C PHE A 155 -4.88 3.69 -8.02
N GLN A 156 -3.63 3.36 -7.75
CA GLN A 156 -2.62 4.27 -7.22
C GLN A 156 -1.32 4.12 -8.01
N MET A 157 -0.56 5.21 -8.13
CA MET A 157 0.77 5.24 -8.74
C MET A 157 1.59 6.30 -8.02
N THR A 158 2.86 5.98 -7.72
CA THR A 158 3.80 6.94 -7.15
C THR A 158 4.95 7.13 -8.12
N VAL A 159 5.20 8.39 -8.49
CA VAL A 159 6.30 8.79 -9.36
C VAL A 159 7.22 9.70 -8.56
N MET A 160 8.42 9.23 -8.29
CA MET A 160 9.47 9.93 -7.56
C MET A 160 10.50 10.49 -8.54
N LEU A 161 11.13 11.59 -8.18
CA LEU A 161 12.24 12.19 -8.91
C LEU A 161 13.44 12.29 -7.97
N GLU A 162 14.55 11.66 -8.35
CA GLU A 162 15.85 11.87 -7.70
C GLU A 162 16.42 13.23 -8.15
N MET A 163 16.73 14.12 -7.20
CA MET A 163 17.14 15.50 -7.51
C MET A 163 18.13 16.08 -6.49
N THR A 164 18.96 17.01 -6.96
CA THR A 164 19.80 17.91 -6.15
C THR A 164 19.32 19.35 -6.38
N PRO A 165 18.37 19.86 -5.58
CA PRO A 165 17.68 21.11 -5.87
C PRO A 165 18.58 22.34 -5.68
N GLU A 166 18.60 23.23 -6.67
CA GLU A 166 19.25 24.54 -6.59
C GLU A 166 18.25 25.60 -6.16
N LEU A 167 18.72 26.63 -5.45
CA LEU A 167 17.83 27.69 -4.95
C LEU A 167 17.09 28.37 -6.10
N GLY A 168 15.76 28.34 -6.04
CA GLY A 168 14.90 28.92 -7.07
C GLY A 168 14.47 27.94 -8.15
N ASP A 169 14.97 26.70 -8.16
CA ASP A 169 14.41 25.65 -9.02
C ASP A 169 12.93 25.44 -8.73
N ILE A 170 12.16 25.28 -9.80
CA ILE A 170 10.73 24.96 -9.76
C ILE A 170 10.55 23.57 -10.34
N TYR A 171 10.04 22.66 -9.54
CA TYR A 171 9.70 21.30 -9.95
C TYR A 171 8.20 21.19 -10.06
N SER A 172 7.70 20.67 -11.18
CA SER A 172 6.27 20.53 -11.42
C SER A 172 5.95 19.08 -11.76
N CYS A 173 4.98 18.51 -11.05
CA CYS A 173 4.41 17.21 -11.37
C CYS A 173 3.13 17.44 -12.17
N LEU A 174 3.12 17.03 -13.44
CA LEU A 174 1.99 17.14 -14.34
C LEU A 174 1.27 15.80 -14.41
N VAL A 175 -0.03 15.81 -14.16
CA VAL A 175 -0.90 14.64 -14.21
C VAL A 175 -1.97 14.85 -15.27
N GLU A 176 -1.98 13.96 -16.26
CA GLU A 176 -3.02 13.85 -17.26
C GLU A 176 -3.80 12.56 -17.02
N HIS A 177 -5.12 12.68 -16.99
CA HIS A 177 -5.99 11.55 -16.72
C HIS A 177 -7.37 11.79 -17.35
N PRO A 178 -8.02 10.77 -17.94
CA PRO A 178 -9.32 10.93 -18.61
C PRO A 178 -10.45 11.50 -17.74
N SER A 179 -10.35 11.38 -16.41
CA SER A 179 -11.33 11.97 -15.49
C SER A 179 -11.13 13.47 -15.25
N LEU A 180 -10.04 14.07 -15.75
CA LEU A 180 -9.71 15.48 -15.55
C LEU A 180 -10.03 16.26 -16.83
N GLN A 181 -10.72 17.39 -16.70
CA GLN A 181 -11.03 18.26 -17.85
C GLN A 181 -9.79 18.97 -18.40
N SER A 182 -8.83 19.25 -17.53
CA SER A 182 -7.53 19.80 -17.87
C SER A 182 -6.45 19.13 -17.03
N PRO A 183 -5.20 19.03 -17.52
CA PRO A 183 -4.09 18.51 -16.75
C PRO A 183 -3.94 19.24 -15.42
N ILE A 184 -3.64 18.50 -14.36
CA ILE A 184 -3.32 19.08 -13.06
C ILE A 184 -1.80 19.17 -12.94
N SER A 185 -1.29 20.36 -12.62
CA SER A 185 0.12 20.55 -12.27
C SER A 185 0.25 20.95 -10.81
N VAL A 186 1.16 20.29 -10.09
CA VAL A 186 1.53 20.65 -8.72
C VAL A 186 2.97 21.10 -8.73
N GLU A 187 3.20 22.35 -8.33
CA GLU A 187 4.53 22.96 -8.30
C GLU A 187 5.15 22.93 -6.90
N TRP A 188 6.45 22.67 -6.85
CA TRP A 188 7.28 22.76 -5.67
C TRP A 188 8.51 23.62 -5.99
N VAL A 189 8.85 24.56 -5.10
CA VAL A 189 9.97 25.47 -5.30
C VAL A 189 11.06 25.19 -4.28
N ALA A 190 12.29 25.01 -4.76
CA ALA A 190 13.48 24.89 -3.94
C ALA A 190 13.74 26.22 -3.22
N ARG A 191 13.38 26.28 -1.94
CA ARG A 191 13.62 27.41 -1.05
C ARG A 191 14.79 27.11 -0.11
N SER A 192 15.65 28.10 0.15
CA SER A 192 16.61 27.99 1.24
C SER A 192 15.85 27.92 2.56
N GLU A 193 16.23 27.00 3.45
CA GLU A 193 15.72 26.97 4.83
C GLU A 193 16.15 28.20 5.67
N TYR A 194 16.86 29.17 5.09
CA TYR A 194 17.30 30.39 5.75
C TYR A 194 16.15 31.41 5.92
N SER A 195 15.24 31.09 6.85
CA SER A 195 14.14 31.97 7.22
C SER A 195 14.61 33.07 8.19
N TRP A 196 15.15 34.17 7.65
CA TRP A 196 15.57 35.35 8.43
C TRP A 196 14.49 35.84 9.42
N LYS A 197 13.21 35.70 9.06
CA LYS A 197 12.04 36.06 9.88
C LYS A 197 11.99 35.31 11.21
N LYS A 198 12.48 34.06 11.26
CA LYS A 198 12.53 33.24 12.48
C LYS A 198 13.70 33.64 13.38
N ILE A 199 14.83 34.01 12.78
CA ILE A 199 16.03 34.47 13.51
C ILE A 199 15.79 35.85 14.13
N LEU A 200 15.15 36.79 13.43
CA LEU A 200 14.87 38.11 14.02
C LEU A 200 13.93 38.04 15.22
N SER A 201 12.92 37.17 15.17
CA SER A 201 12.01 36.95 16.29
C SER A 201 12.76 36.36 17.50
N GLY A 202 13.64 35.39 17.29
CA GLY A 202 14.48 34.81 18.34
C GLY A 202 15.49 35.81 18.92
N GLY A 203 16.13 36.61 18.06
CA GLY A 203 17.09 37.64 18.46
C GLY A 203 16.46 38.75 19.30
N ALA A 204 15.28 39.23 18.92
CA ALA A 204 14.55 40.23 19.69
C ALA A 204 14.14 39.71 21.08
N ALA A 205 13.68 38.45 21.18
CA ALA A 205 13.32 37.83 22.46
C ALA A 205 14.55 37.64 23.36
N PHE A 206 15.68 37.23 22.79
CA PHE A 206 16.93 37.05 23.54
C PHE A 206 17.47 38.38 24.08
N LEU A 207 17.44 39.44 23.26
CA LEU A 207 17.85 40.79 23.70
C LEU A 207 16.95 41.32 24.83
N LEU A 208 15.63 41.14 24.73
CA LEU A 208 14.70 41.51 25.80
C LEU A 208 14.99 40.73 27.10
N GLY A 209 15.26 39.43 27.00
CA GLY A 209 15.63 38.60 28.14
C GLY A 209 16.91 39.05 28.83
N LEU A 210 17.95 39.40 28.06
CA LEU A 210 19.21 39.94 28.61
C LEU A 210 19.00 41.26 29.36
N ILE A 211 18.17 42.15 28.83
CA ILE A 211 17.87 43.43 29.50
C ILE A 211 17.18 43.19 30.85
N VAL A 212 16.16 42.33 30.88
CA VAL A 212 15.44 41.99 32.12
C VAL A 212 16.38 41.35 33.15
N PHE A 213 17.26 40.44 32.71
CA PHE A 213 18.24 39.79 33.57
C PHE A 213 19.23 40.80 34.18
N LEU A 214 19.80 41.70 33.37
CA LEU A 214 20.73 42.72 33.84
C LEU A 214 20.09 43.68 34.85
N VAL A 215 18.85 44.12 34.58
CA VAL A 215 18.08 44.95 35.52
C VAL A 215 17.84 44.19 36.83
N GLY A 216 17.45 42.91 36.75
CA GLY A 216 17.28 42.04 37.92
C GLY A 216 18.55 41.90 38.76
N VAL A 217 19.70 41.70 38.12
CA VAL A 217 21.01 41.64 38.80
C VAL A 217 21.34 42.96 39.49
N VAL A 218 21.12 44.11 38.84
CA VAL A 218 21.37 45.42 39.47
C VAL A 218 20.46 45.64 40.68
N ILE A 219 19.17 45.29 40.58
CA ILE A 219 18.24 45.38 41.70
C ILE A 219 18.68 44.45 42.84
N HIS A 220 19.05 43.20 42.54
CA HIS A 220 19.52 42.23 43.52
C HIS A 220 20.84 42.66 44.20
N LEU A 221 21.79 43.22 43.45
CA LEU A 221 23.03 43.76 43.99
C LEU A 221 22.78 44.98 44.88
N LYS A 222 21.85 45.87 44.50
CA LYS A 222 21.42 46.99 45.37
C LYS A 222 20.75 46.48 46.65
N ALA A 223 19.88 45.46 46.57
CA ALA A 223 19.24 44.86 47.72
C ALA A 223 20.24 44.15 48.66
N ARG A 224 21.22 43.43 48.10
CA ARG A 224 22.32 42.84 48.88
C ARG A 224 23.13 43.91 49.59
N LYS A 225 23.50 44.99 48.90
CA LYS A 225 24.24 46.09 49.50
C LYS A 225 23.46 46.72 50.67
N ALA A 226 22.16 46.96 50.50
CA ALA A 226 21.29 47.45 51.57
C ALA A 226 21.22 46.48 52.77
N SER A 227 21.10 45.16 52.54
CA SER A 227 21.06 44.16 53.62
C SER A 227 22.38 44.00 54.38
N VAL A 228 23.52 44.21 53.70
CA VAL A 228 24.85 44.21 54.33
C VAL A 228 25.03 45.47 55.19
N GLU A 229 24.54 46.62 54.71
CA GLU A 229 24.52 47.87 55.47
C GLU A 229 23.63 47.76 56.72
N THR A 230 22.45 47.14 56.62
CA THR A 230 21.53 46.92 57.76
C THR A 230 22.10 45.92 58.78
N ARG A 231 22.73 44.83 58.33
CA ARG A 231 23.36 43.83 59.23
C ARG A 231 24.60 44.38 59.95
N SER A 232 25.34 45.31 59.34
CA SER A 232 26.44 46.02 59.99
C SER A 232 25.95 47.03 61.06
N GLY A 233 24.73 47.54 60.94
CA GLY A 233 24.13 48.47 61.92
C GLY A 233 23.59 47.78 63.18
N ASP A 234 23.09 46.54 63.06
CA ASP A 234 22.49 45.80 64.17
C ASP A 234 23.50 45.06 65.08
N GLU A 235 24.75 44.85 64.63
CA GLU A 235 25.80 44.22 65.46
C GLU A 235 26.46 45.22 66.46
N VAL A 236 26.31 46.54 66.26
CA VAL A 236 26.91 47.59 67.11
C VAL A 236 26.00 47.98 68.29
N SER A 237 24.73 47.55 68.30
CA SER A 237 23.71 48.07 69.22
C SER A 237 23.19 47.04 70.25
N ARG A 238 24.04 46.12 70.74
CA ARG A 238 23.69 45.24 71.87
C ARG A 238 24.35 45.75 73.17
N PRO A 239 23.61 46.24 74.18
CA PRO A 239 24.20 46.58 75.48
C PRO A 239 24.42 45.32 76.34
N HIS A 240 25.57 45.28 77.03
CA HIS A 240 25.87 44.34 78.12
C HIS A 240 25.24 44.85 79.43
N PRO A 241 24.72 43.98 80.32
CA PRO A 241 24.12 44.39 81.57
C PRO A 241 25.14 44.54 82.71
N GLN A 242 24.80 45.48 83.61
CA GLN A 242 25.40 45.85 84.91
C GLN A 242 26.49 46.91 84.88
#